data_AF-A0A524CGM8-F1
#
_entry.id   AF-A0A524CGM8-F1
#
_cell.length_a   1.000
_cell.length_b   1.000
_cell.length_c   1.000
_cell.angle_alpha   90.00
_cell.angle_beta   90.00
_cell.angle_gamma   90.00
#
_symmetry.space_group_name_H-M   'P 1'
#
loop_
_entity.id
_entity.type
_entity.pdbx_description
1 polymer ?
#
loop_
_entity_poly.entity_id
_entity_poly.type
_entity_poly.pdbx_seq_one_letter_code
_entity_poly.pdbx_strand_id
1 'polypeptide(L)'
;TILNNFYQTSSFFPMPVVLVSTVAESGQTNLGPYSLCFPLKIAGDGRRAMVLVSRADSNTAENIRRTGVCAINFIPDKKKYMKNCVELGFPGETTEEKMENSIFTLIPSQRTEEERKPETKYPEIVDESFQVFECSVDPAEPPIVDEEVGECRMVLLVDKIVMKKKWKKALFKGKGFPRVPIDFGFRNNANFWFSKHSKPYKVPIPESKAVDISSVRYAVERCDPEIEWTDEACEKIVKVPRVFMTTVIRGVNEKAKEKGIEKITADFMDEVRDKRSREK
;
A
#
# COMPACT_ATOMS: atom_id res chain seq x y z
N THR A 1 15.41 20.51 -26.03
CA THR A 1 14.53 21.03 -24.97
C THR A 1 13.90 19.86 -24.25
N ILE A 2 13.78 19.92 -22.92
CA ILE A 2 13.10 18.90 -22.12
C ILE A 2 11.60 18.99 -22.42
N LEU A 3 10.95 17.87 -22.75
CA LEU A 3 9.50 17.85 -22.99
C LEU A 3 8.75 17.85 -21.65
N ASN A 4 7.60 18.52 -21.60
CA ASN A 4 6.74 18.59 -20.41
C ASN A 4 5.87 17.33 -20.26
N ASN A 5 6.51 16.15 -20.19
CA ASN A 5 5.82 14.88 -19.98
C ASN A 5 6.69 13.92 -19.16
N PHE A 6 6.20 13.53 -17.97
CA PHE A 6 6.85 12.58 -17.06
C PHE A 6 7.17 11.22 -17.68
N TYR A 7 6.35 10.78 -18.63
CA TYR A 7 6.58 9.51 -19.32
C TYR A 7 7.69 9.59 -20.38
N GLN A 8 8.01 10.77 -20.90
CA GLN A 8 8.93 10.90 -22.03
C GLN A 8 10.32 11.39 -21.61
N THR A 9 10.57 12.69 -21.57
CA THR A 9 11.93 13.21 -21.37
C THR A 9 12.06 14.19 -20.23
N SER A 10 11.01 14.35 -19.39
CA SER A 10 11.01 15.40 -18.37
C SER A 10 11.89 15.14 -17.15
N SER A 11 11.98 13.88 -16.68
CA SER A 11 12.69 13.55 -15.43
C SER A 11 13.03 12.07 -15.31
N PHE A 12 14.12 11.71 -14.61
CA PHE A 12 14.40 10.34 -14.15
C PHE A 12 13.67 10.05 -12.84
N PHE A 13 12.34 9.99 -12.90
CA PHE A 13 11.49 9.74 -11.74
C PHE A 13 11.07 8.27 -11.68
N PRO A 14 11.46 7.50 -10.65
CA PRO A 14 11.06 6.10 -10.53
C PRO A 14 9.59 6.01 -10.15
N MET A 15 8.81 5.30 -10.95
CA MET A 15 7.38 5.13 -10.75
C MET A 15 7.04 3.67 -10.41
N PRO A 16 6.00 3.43 -9.59
CA PRO A 16 5.47 2.09 -9.41
C PRO A 16 4.87 1.56 -10.72
N VAL A 17 4.63 0.25 -10.80
CA VAL A 17 3.75 -0.34 -11.81
C VAL A 17 2.62 -1.07 -11.08
N VAL A 18 1.40 -0.63 -11.33
CA VAL A 18 0.18 -1.27 -10.79
C VAL A 18 -0.78 -1.58 -11.93
N LEU A 19 -1.61 -2.60 -11.74
CA LEU A 19 -2.80 -2.82 -12.57
C LEU A 19 -4.02 -2.32 -11.81
N VAL A 20 -4.79 -1.43 -12.40
CA VAL A 20 -6.05 -0.95 -11.84
C VAL A 20 -7.18 -1.75 -12.47
N SER A 21 -7.84 -2.57 -11.65
CA SER A 21 -9.08 -3.24 -12.03
C SER A 21 -10.27 -2.31 -11.90
N THR A 22 -11.14 -2.32 -12.90
CA THR A 22 -12.39 -1.55 -12.94
C THR A 22 -13.50 -2.38 -13.58
N VAL A 23 -14.75 -1.96 -13.47
CA VAL A 23 -15.89 -2.69 -14.06
C VAL A 23 -16.36 -1.91 -15.27
N ALA A 24 -16.31 -2.51 -16.46
CA ALA A 24 -16.84 -1.96 -17.71
C ALA A 24 -18.37 -1.88 -17.70
N GLU A 25 -18.97 -1.18 -18.67
CA GLU A 25 -20.43 -1.12 -18.82
C GLU A 25 -21.05 -2.49 -19.11
N SER A 26 -20.34 -3.34 -19.87
CA SER A 26 -20.68 -4.76 -20.07
C SER A 26 -20.66 -5.58 -18.77
N GLY A 27 -20.12 -5.02 -17.69
CA GLY A 27 -19.91 -5.69 -16.42
C GLY A 27 -18.64 -6.53 -16.38
N GLN A 28 -17.87 -6.62 -17.45
CA GLN A 28 -16.56 -7.28 -17.44
C GLN A 28 -15.55 -6.48 -16.62
N THR A 29 -14.60 -7.17 -15.98
CA THR A 29 -13.45 -6.51 -15.34
C THR A 29 -12.46 -6.03 -16.40
N ASN A 30 -12.14 -4.74 -16.41
CA ASN A 30 -11.07 -4.12 -17.20
C ASN A 30 -9.79 -3.96 -16.35
N LEU A 31 -8.61 -4.19 -16.94
CA LEU A 31 -7.30 -4.02 -16.29
C LEU A 31 -6.44 -2.93 -16.95
N GLY A 32 -6.27 -1.77 -16.33
CA GLY A 32 -5.37 -0.72 -16.83
C GLY A 32 -4.02 -0.69 -16.11
N PRO A 33 -2.87 -0.71 -16.82
CA PRO A 33 -1.56 -0.51 -16.20
C PRO A 33 -1.28 0.99 -15.96
N TYR A 34 -0.85 1.34 -14.76
CA TYR A 34 -0.56 2.73 -14.37
C TYR A 34 0.73 2.86 -13.57
N SER A 35 1.39 4.01 -13.77
CA SER A 35 2.61 4.38 -13.05
C SER A 35 2.42 5.64 -12.20
N LEU A 36 1.50 6.52 -12.58
CA LEU A 36 1.11 7.68 -11.77
C LEU A 36 0.05 7.31 -10.72
N CYS A 37 0.43 6.44 -9.79
CA CYS A 37 -0.41 5.97 -8.70
C CYS A 37 0.38 6.02 -7.38
N PHE A 38 0.08 6.97 -6.48
CA PHE A 38 0.90 7.25 -5.31
C PHE A 38 0.08 7.36 -4.02
N PRO A 39 0.67 7.10 -2.84
CA PRO A 39 0.01 7.41 -1.58
C PRO A 39 -0.26 8.92 -1.46
N LEU A 40 -1.48 9.27 -1.04
CA LEU A 40 -1.91 10.65 -0.81
C LEU A 40 -2.21 10.91 0.68
N LYS A 41 -2.88 9.98 1.36
CA LYS A 41 -3.22 10.09 2.80
C LYS A 41 -2.60 8.94 3.59
N ILE A 42 -1.94 9.25 4.71
CA ILE A 42 -1.22 8.28 5.54
C ILE A 42 -2.18 7.46 6.43
N ALA A 43 -2.87 8.13 7.37
CA ALA A 43 -3.91 7.56 8.26
C ALA A 43 -4.45 8.55 9.33
N GLY A 44 -4.14 9.85 9.26
CA GLY A 44 -4.32 10.79 10.39
C GLY A 44 -5.77 11.00 10.85
N ASP A 45 -6.74 10.74 9.97
CA ASP A 45 -8.18 10.78 10.24
C ASP A 45 -8.83 9.39 10.14
N GLY A 46 -8.02 8.32 10.24
CA GLY A 46 -8.45 6.94 10.03
C GLY A 46 -8.58 6.53 8.56
N ARG A 47 -8.40 7.46 7.60
CA ARG A 47 -8.52 7.16 6.16
C ARG A 47 -7.15 7.10 5.49
N ARG A 48 -6.99 6.11 4.61
CA ARG A 48 -5.82 5.93 3.74
C ARG A 48 -6.28 6.18 2.33
N ALA A 49 -5.49 6.91 1.54
CA ALA A 49 -5.86 7.20 0.16
C ALA A 49 -4.67 7.14 -0.78
N MET A 50 -4.96 6.76 -2.01
CA MET A 50 -4.07 6.83 -3.15
C MET A 50 -4.55 7.94 -4.09
N VAL A 51 -3.63 8.60 -4.79
CA VAL A 51 -3.95 9.39 -5.98
C VAL A 51 -3.65 8.54 -7.21
N LEU A 52 -4.58 8.51 -8.16
CA LEU A 52 -4.39 7.96 -9.49
C LEU A 52 -4.52 9.09 -10.51
N VAL A 53 -3.52 9.22 -11.37
CA VAL A 53 -3.56 10.12 -12.53
C VAL A 53 -3.59 9.26 -13.79
N SER A 54 -4.59 9.48 -14.62
CA SER A 54 -4.79 8.76 -15.88
C SER A 54 -5.10 9.74 -17.02
N ARG A 55 -5.13 9.23 -18.25
CA ARG A 55 -5.84 9.93 -19.32
C ARG A 55 -7.33 9.98 -19.01
N ALA A 56 -7.97 11.09 -19.36
CA ALA A 56 -9.38 11.34 -19.08
C ALA A 56 -10.32 10.35 -19.80
N ASP A 57 -9.93 9.95 -21.01
CA ASP A 57 -10.65 9.08 -21.95
C ASP A 57 -10.31 7.59 -21.80
N SER A 58 -9.50 7.20 -20.81
CA SER A 58 -9.18 5.79 -20.63
C SER A 58 -10.37 5.01 -20.07
N ASN A 59 -10.57 3.77 -20.52
CA ASN A 59 -11.60 2.85 -19.99
C ASN A 59 -11.63 2.84 -18.45
N THR A 60 -10.45 2.82 -17.81
CA THR A 60 -10.32 2.85 -16.35
C THR A 60 -10.91 4.12 -15.75
N ALA A 61 -10.61 5.30 -16.31
CA ALA A 61 -11.08 6.58 -15.80
C ALA A 61 -12.59 6.72 -15.95
N GLU A 62 -13.12 6.35 -17.12
CA GLU A 62 -14.56 6.31 -17.38
C GLU A 62 -15.29 5.37 -16.43
N ASN A 63 -14.76 4.15 -16.25
CA ASN A 63 -15.33 3.18 -15.34
C ASN A 63 -15.31 3.67 -13.88
N ILE A 64 -14.21 4.25 -13.40
CA ILE A 64 -14.13 4.78 -12.03
C ILE A 64 -15.11 5.93 -11.82
N ARG A 65 -15.22 6.86 -12.78
CA ARG A 65 -16.19 7.96 -12.68
C ARG A 65 -17.63 7.46 -12.62
N ARG A 66 -17.94 6.36 -13.33
CA ARG A 66 -19.28 5.76 -13.34
C ARG A 66 -19.57 4.90 -12.11
N THR A 67 -18.64 4.06 -11.67
CA THR A 67 -18.88 3.05 -10.62
C THR A 67 -18.42 3.49 -9.23
N GLY A 68 -17.51 4.46 -9.17
CA GLY A 68 -16.91 4.93 -7.91
C GLY A 68 -16.01 3.91 -7.22
N VAL A 69 -15.69 2.77 -7.85
CA VAL A 69 -14.90 1.68 -7.22
C VAL A 69 -13.83 1.14 -8.17
N CYS A 70 -12.69 0.75 -7.60
CA CYS A 70 -11.61 0.08 -8.33
C CYS A 70 -10.80 -0.85 -7.40
N ALA A 71 -9.85 -1.58 -7.98
CA ALA A 71 -8.80 -2.27 -7.22
C ALA A 71 -7.41 -1.97 -7.79
N ILE A 72 -6.46 -1.61 -6.94
CA ILE A 72 -5.06 -1.35 -7.30
C ILE A 72 -4.25 -2.60 -6.98
N ASN A 73 -3.81 -3.29 -8.02
CA ASN A 73 -3.13 -4.58 -7.94
C ASN A 73 -1.61 -4.38 -8.06
N PHE A 74 -0.87 -4.78 -7.02
CA PHE A 74 0.58 -4.69 -6.99
C PHE A 74 1.19 -6.01 -7.46
N ILE A 75 1.66 -6.02 -8.71
CA ILE A 75 2.21 -7.20 -9.39
C ILE A 75 3.73 -7.35 -9.16
N PRO A 76 4.26 -8.58 -9.11
CA PRO A 76 5.69 -8.79 -8.91
C PRO A 76 6.49 -8.45 -10.19
N ASP A 77 7.77 -8.11 -10.01
CA ASP A 77 8.71 -7.87 -11.10
C ASP A 77 9.01 -9.17 -11.85
N LYS A 78 8.24 -9.43 -12.92
CA LYS A 78 8.51 -10.48 -13.91
C LYS A 78 8.42 -9.88 -15.30
N LYS A 79 9.42 -10.20 -16.14
CA LYS A 79 9.49 -9.72 -17.53
C LYS A 79 8.19 -9.98 -18.33
N LYS A 80 7.55 -11.14 -18.14
CA LYS A 80 6.27 -11.46 -18.81
C LYS A 80 5.12 -10.53 -18.41
N TYR A 81 5.07 -10.13 -17.14
CA TYR A 81 4.04 -9.21 -16.66
C TYR A 81 4.28 -7.80 -17.18
N MET A 82 5.54 -7.33 -17.21
CA MET A 82 5.86 -6.00 -17.75
C MET A 82 5.54 -5.91 -19.25
N LYS A 83 5.81 -6.98 -20.02
CA LYS A 83 5.42 -7.06 -21.43
C LYS A 83 3.91 -6.92 -21.61
N ASN A 84 3.12 -7.67 -20.84
CA ASN A 84 1.67 -7.60 -20.93
C ASN A 84 1.11 -6.28 -20.37
N CYS A 85 1.77 -5.63 -19.40
CA CYS A 85 1.42 -4.27 -19.02
C CYS A 85 1.65 -3.25 -20.14
N VAL A 86 2.68 -3.41 -20.97
CA VAL A 86 2.85 -2.53 -22.14
C VAL A 86 1.73 -2.77 -23.17
N GLU A 87 1.39 -4.04 -23.41
CA GLU A 87 0.29 -4.46 -24.30
C GLU A 87 -1.08 -3.92 -23.83
N LEU A 88 -1.45 -4.15 -22.57
CA LEU A 88 -2.68 -3.64 -21.97
C LEU A 88 -2.71 -2.10 -21.83
N GLY A 89 -1.59 -1.42 -22.05
CA GLY A 89 -1.46 0.03 -21.93
C GLY A 89 -1.79 0.78 -23.23
N PHE A 90 -1.95 0.09 -24.36
CA PHE A 90 -2.23 0.74 -25.63
C PHE A 90 -3.60 1.44 -25.63
N PRO A 91 -3.68 2.68 -26.15
CA PRO A 91 -4.96 3.37 -26.32
C PRO A 91 -5.83 2.74 -27.41
N GLY A 92 -7.14 3.00 -27.30
CA GLY A 92 -8.10 2.78 -28.38
C GLY A 92 -8.74 1.39 -28.42
N GLU A 93 -8.29 0.48 -27.56
CA GLU A 93 -8.91 -0.84 -27.40
C GLU A 93 -10.07 -0.77 -26.40
N THR A 94 -11.17 -1.45 -26.74
CA THR A 94 -12.28 -1.72 -25.82
C THR A 94 -11.83 -2.58 -24.64
N THR A 95 -12.67 -2.72 -23.61
CA THR A 95 -12.35 -3.63 -22.49
C THR A 95 -12.23 -5.07 -22.99
N GLU A 96 -13.13 -5.48 -23.87
CA GLU A 96 -13.23 -6.82 -24.41
C GLU A 96 -11.97 -7.20 -25.20
N GLU A 97 -11.60 -6.41 -26.21
CA GLU A 97 -10.39 -6.62 -27.03
C GLU A 97 -9.13 -6.67 -26.17
N LYS A 98 -9.01 -5.75 -25.24
CA LYS A 98 -7.87 -5.66 -24.35
C LYS A 98 -7.75 -6.88 -23.43
N MET A 99 -8.88 -7.35 -22.90
CA MET A 99 -8.88 -8.47 -21.96
C MET A 99 -8.64 -9.81 -22.64
N GLU A 100 -8.84 -9.95 -23.95
CA GLU A 100 -8.40 -11.12 -24.73
C GLU A 100 -6.88 -11.33 -24.66
N ASN A 101 -6.12 -10.24 -24.57
CA ASN A 101 -4.67 -10.27 -24.48
C ASN A 101 -4.15 -10.38 -23.04
N SER A 102 -5.02 -10.35 -22.03
CA SER A 102 -4.59 -10.37 -20.63
C SER A 102 -4.08 -11.77 -20.23
N ILE A 103 -2.90 -11.80 -19.60
CA ILE A 103 -2.32 -13.05 -19.07
C ILE A 103 -2.56 -13.25 -17.57
N PHE A 104 -3.33 -12.36 -16.95
CA PHE A 104 -3.53 -12.32 -15.50
C PHE A 104 -4.76 -13.12 -15.10
N THR A 105 -4.66 -13.82 -13.97
CA THR A 105 -5.77 -14.58 -13.42
C THR A 105 -6.64 -13.64 -12.59
N LEU A 106 -7.90 -13.47 -12.99
CA LEU A 106 -8.88 -12.70 -12.24
C LEU A 106 -9.56 -13.59 -11.20
N ILE A 107 -9.69 -13.05 -9.98
CA ILE A 107 -10.43 -13.66 -8.89
C ILE A 107 -11.41 -12.65 -8.29
N PRO A 108 -12.51 -13.10 -7.67
CA PRO A 108 -13.46 -12.18 -7.05
C PRO A 108 -12.83 -11.27 -6.00
N SER A 109 -13.40 -10.06 -5.89
CA SER A 109 -13.16 -9.13 -4.78
C SER A 109 -13.19 -9.86 -3.43
N GLN A 110 -12.28 -9.49 -2.54
CA GLN A 110 -12.14 -10.11 -1.22
C GLN A 110 -12.88 -9.32 -0.12
N ARG A 111 -13.69 -8.32 -0.49
CA ARG A 111 -14.59 -7.64 0.44
C ARG A 111 -15.57 -8.65 1.06
N THR A 112 -15.76 -8.57 2.37
CA THR A 112 -16.82 -9.31 3.07
C THR A 112 -18.18 -8.73 2.73
N GLU A 113 -19.26 -9.42 3.11
CA GLU A 113 -20.61 -8.93 2.87
C GLU A 113 -20.86 -7.57 3.56
N GLU A 114 -20.29 -7.35 4.74
CA GLU A 114 -20.40 -6.09 5.48
C GLU A 114 -19.62 -4.94 4.82
N GLU A 115 -18.53 -5.25 4.11
CA GLU A 115 -17.72 -4.27 3.39
C GLU A 115 -18.30 -3.92 2.01
N ARG A 116 -19.31 -4.68 1.54
CA ARG A 116 -19.96 -4.47 0.24
C ARG A 116 -21.10 -3.46 0.36
N LYS A 117 -21.13 -2.52 -0.58
CA LYS A 117 -22.24 -1.58 -0.76
C LYS A 117 -23.36 -2.27 -1.56
N PRO A 118 -24.64 -2.08 -1.20
CA PRO A 118 -25.77 -2.59 -1.96
C PRO A 118 -25.67 -2.20 -3.44
N GLU A 119 -26.06 -3.13 -4.32
CA GLU A 119 -26.13 -2.92 -5.78
C GLU A 119 -24.81 -2.51 -6.46
N THR A 120 -23.69 -2.52 -5.72
CA THR A 120 -22.38 -2.17 -6.25
C THR A 120 -21.68 -3.40 -6.78
N LYS A 121 -21.39 -3.41 -8.09
CA LYS A 121 -20.51 -4.41 -8.69
C LYS A 121 -19.05 -4.02 -8.48
N TYR A 122 -18.32 -4.84 -7.74
CA TYR A 122 -16.88 -4.66 -7.53
C TYR A 122 -16.08 -5.36 -8.62
N PRO A 123 -14.95 -4.78 -9.07
CA PRO A 123 -14.09 -5.44 -10.02
C PRO A 123 -13.40 -6.66 -9.40
N GLU A 124 -13.06 -7.62 -10.24
CA GLU A 124 -12.16 -8.71 -9.86
C GLU A 124 -10.74 -8.19 -9.63
N ILE A 125 -9.97 -8.93 -8.84
CA ILE A 125 -8.59 -8.61 -8.49
C ILE A 125 -7.64 -9.61 -9.16
N VAL A 126 -6.39 -9.23 -9.32
CA VAL A 126 -5.36 -10.04 -9.99
C VAL A 126 -4.69 -10.97 -8.98
N ASP A 127 -4.86 -12.29 -9.12
CA ASP A 127 -4.32 -13.29 -8.18
C ASP A 127 -2.79 -13.24 -8.10
N GLU A 128 -2.09 -12.95 -9.19
CA GLU A 128 -0.63 -12.88 -9.22
C GLU A 128 -0.06 -11.82 -8.26
N SER A 129 -0.85 -10.81 -7.92
CA SER A 129 -0.48 -9.67 -7.08
C SER A 129 0.06 -10.11 -5.72
N PHE A 130 1.08 -9.42 -5.22
CA PHE A 130 1.55 -9.64 -3.86
C PHE A 130 0.68 -8.95 -2.81
N GLN A 131 0.01 -7.87 -3.22
CA GLN A 131 -0.90 -7.06 -2.44
C GLN A 131 -1.93 -6.41 -3.39
N VAL A 132 -3.13 -6.17 -2.92
CA VAL A 132 -4.17 -5.41 -3.61
C VAL A 132 -4.77 -4.40 -2.66
N PHE A 133 -5.01 -3.19 -3.14
CA PHE A 133 -5.88 -2.21 -2.47
C PHE A 133 -7.21 -2.20 -3.17
N GLU A 134 -8.24 -2.59 -2.44
CA GLU A 134 -9.61 -2.47 -2.88
C GLU A 134 -10.11 -1.08 -2.45
N CYS A 135 -10.49 -0.26 -3.44
CA CYS A 135 -10.70 1.16 -3.23
C CYS A 135 -12.09 1.64 -3.66
N SER A 136 -12.46 2.79 -3.11
CA SER A 136 -13.58 3.62 -3.54
C SER A 136 -13.13 5.06 -3.78
N VAL A 137 -13.81 5.80 -4.64
CA VAL A 137 -13.56 7.23 -4.85
C VAL A 137 -13.89 7.99 -3.57
N ASP A 138 -13.02 8.93 -3.18
CA ASP A 138 -13.28 9.81 -2.03
C ASP A 138 -14.43 10.77 -2.37
N PRO A 139 -15.58 10.69 -1.67
CA PRO A 139 -16.70 11.59 -1.94
C PRO A 139 -16.39 13.05 -1.64
N ALA A 140 -15.38 13.33 -0.80
CA ALA A 140 -14.94 14.70 -0.51
C ALA A 140 -14.00 15.26 -1.60
N GLU A 141 -13.41 14.41 -2.43
CA GLU A 141 -12.46 14.77 -3.48
C GLU A 141 -12.81 14.03 -4.78
N PRO A 142 -13.94 14.41 -5.44
CA PRO A 142 -14.41 13.74 -6.63
C PRO A 142 -13.38 13.82 -7.77
N PRO A 143 -13.45 12.93 -8.78
CA PRO A 143 -12.52 12.93 -9.91
C PRO A 143 -12.50 14.28 -10.61
N ILE A 144 -11.31 14.83 -10.82
CA ILE A 144 -11.10 16.08 -11.54
C ILE A 144 -10.63 15.72 -12.95
N VAL A 145 -11.38 16.16 -13.95
CA VAL A 145 -11.03 16.02 -15.36
C VAL A 145 -10.56 17.37 -15.87
N ASP A 146 -9.35 17.39 -16.43
CA ASP A 146 -8.81 18.54 -17.15
C ASP A 146 -8.88 18.24 -18.64
N GLU A 147 -9.87 18.84 -19.31
CA GLU A 147 -10.13 18.62 -20.74
C GLU A 147 -9.05 19.23 -21.64
N GLU A 148 -8.36 20.28 -21.19
CA GLU A 148 -7.34 20.96 -21.99
C GLU A 148 -6.11 20.08 -22.16
N VAL A 149 -5.71 19.37 -21.08
CA VAL A 149 -4.56 18.44 -21.11
C VAL A 149 -4.96 16.97 -21.27
N GLY A 150 -6.25 16.65 -21.18
CA GLY A 150 -6.75 15.27 -21.29
C GLY A 150 -6.42 14.38 -20.09
N GLU A 151 -6.32 14.96 -18.89
CA GLU A 151 -5.96 14.25 -17.65
C GLU A 151 -7.20 14.01 -16.77
N CYS A 152 -7.21 12.91 -16.02
CA CYS A 152 -8.12 12.70 -14.91
C CYS A 152 -7.35 12.34 -13.64
N ARG A 153 -7.55 13.14 -12.58
CA ARG A 153 -7.00 12.92 -11.25
C ARG A 153 -8.10 12.40 -10.32
N MET A 154 -7.84 11.27 -9.67
CA MET A 154 -8.78 10.59 -8.79
C MET A 154 -8.15 10.35 -7.42
N VAL A 155 -8.89 10.66 -6.35
CA VAL A 155 -8.53 10.28 -4.98
C VAL A 155 -9.29 9.01 -4.60
N LEU A 156 -8.53 7.97 -4.27
CA LEU A 156 -9.02 6.61 -4.04
C LEU A 156 -8.81 6.22 -2.59
N LEU A 157 -9.87 6.18 -1.80
CA LEU A 157 -9.85 5.66 -0.44
C LEU A 157 -9.56 4.15 -0.47
N VAL A 158 -8.63 3.71 0.37
CA VAL A 158 -8.30 2.28 0.53
C VAL A 158 -9.27 1.68 1.54
N ASP A 159 -10.30 1.00 1.04
CA ASP A 159 -11.31 0.35 1.88
C ASP A 159 -10.73 -0.93 2.51
N LYS A 160 -10.00 -1.71 1.72
CA LYS A 160 -9.43 -3.00 2.15
C LYS A 160 -8.06 -3.26 1.55
N ILE A 161 -7.19 -3.87 2.36
CA ILE A 161 -5.88 -4.36 1.93
C ILE A 161 -5.91 -5.88 1.89
N VAL A 162 -5.84 -6.44 0.68
CA VAL A 162 -5.66 -7.88 0.45
C VAL A 162 -4.18 -8.16 0.30
N MET A 163 -3.64 -9.13 1.03
CA MET A 163 -2.20 -9.42 0.99
C MET A 163 -1.91 -10.91 1.15
N LYS A 164 -1.02 -11.45 0.32
CA LYS A 164 -0.59 -12.85 0.45
C LYS A 164 0.05 -13.09 1.82
N LYS A 165 -0.29 -14.22 2.46
CA LYS A 165 0.15 -14.58 3.83
C LYS A 165 1.65 -14.41 4.05
N LYS A 166 2.48 -14.77 3.07
CA LYS A 166 3.95 -14.64 3.15
C LYS A 166 4.40 -13.18 3.29
N TRP A 167 3.76 -12.26 2.58
CA TRP A 167 4.09 -10.84 2.60
C TRP A 167 3.54 -10.15 3.83
N LYS A 168 2.35 -10.55 4.31
CA LYS A 168 1.84 -10.14 5.64
C LYS A 168 2.87 -10.48 6.73
N LYS A 169 3.36 -11.73 6.76
CA LYS A 169 4.40 -12.16 7.72
C LYS A 169 5.71 -11.36 7.57
N ALA A 170 6.16 -11.09 6.34
CA ALA A 170 7.37 -10.31 6.08
C ALA A 170 7.24 -8.86 6.58
N LEU A 171 6.09 -8.22 6.31
CA LEU A 171 5.78 -6.85 6.73
C LEU A 171 5.77 -6.70 8.25
N PHE A 172 5.08 -7.59 8.98
CA PHE A 172 5.04 -7.56 10.44
C PHE A 172 6.40 -7.87 11.09
N LYS A 173 7.23 -8.69 10.45
CA LYS A 173 8.61 -8.95 10.89
C LYS A 173 9.58 -7.82 10.55
N GLY A 174 9.17 -6.84 9.72
CA GLY A 174 10.08 -5.83 9.18
C GLY A 174 11.22 -6.42 8.34
N LYS A 175 11.01 -7.61 7.75
CA LYS A 175 12.05 -8.35 7.03
C LYS A 175 11.47 -9.10 5.83
N GLY A 176 12.09 -8.88 4.67
CA GLY A 176 11.72 -9.50 3.40
C GLY A 176 10.83 -8.57 2.58
N PHE A 177 11.05 -8.55 1.27
CA PHE A 177 10.41 -7.62 0.34
C PHE A 177 9.95 -8.37 -0.92
N PRO A 178 8.76 -8.05 -1.47
CA PRO A 178 8.43 -8.50 -2.82
C PRO A 178 9.41 -7.91 -3.82
N ARG A 179 9.66 -8.64 -4.91
CA ARG A 179 10.33 -8.03 -6.07
C ARG A 179 9.31 -7.12 -6.74
N VAL A 180 9.53 -5.82 -6.67
CA VAL A 180 8.63 -4.79 -7.20
C VAL A 180 9.27 -4.17 -8.44
N PRO A 181 8.55 -4.07 -9.56
CA PRO A 181 9.05 -3.42 -10.76
C PRO A 181 9.17 -1.91 -10.53
N ILE A 182 10.11 -1.27 -11.22
CA ILE A 182 10.26 0.19 -11.25
C ILE A 182 10.17 0.63 -12.70
N ASP A 183 9.22 1.52 -12.99
CA ASP A 183 9.04 2.12 -14.30
C ASP A 183 9.76 3.46 -14.39
N PHE A 184 10.42 3.68 -15.53
CA PHE A 184 11.05 4.93 -15.92
C PHE A 184 10.38 5.54 -17.17
N GLY A 185 9.23 5.03 -17.60
CA GLY A 185 8.42 5.61 -18.65
C GLY A 185 8.85 5.23 -20.07
N PHE A 186 8.17 5.86 -21.03
CA PHE A 186 8.30 5.69 -22.46
C PHE A 186 9.27 6.72 -23.08
N ARG A 187 10.56 6.36 -23.22
CA ARG A 187 11.63 7.36 -23.40
C ARG A 187 12.00 7.68 -24.84
N ASN A 188 11.83 6.73 -25.76
CA ASN A 188 12.41 6.80 -27.11
C ASN A 188 11.40 6.56 -28.23
N ASN A 189 10.12 6.84 -27.97
CA ASN A 189 9.01 6.59 -28.90
C ASN A 189 8.86 5.13 -29.35
N ALA A 190 9.52 4.19 -28.67
CA ALA A 190 9.49 2.78 -29.01
C ALA A 190 9.45 1.84 -27.78
N ASN A 191 9.96 2.27 -26.63
CA ASN A 191 10.16 1.39 -25.48
C ASN A 191 9.75 2.04 -24.16
N PHE A 192 9.07 1.25 -23.34
CA PHE A 192 8.97 1.47 -21.90
C PHE A 192 10.20 0.91 -21.20
N TRP A 193 10.74 1.68 -20.26
CA TRP A 193 11.99 1.35 -19.57
C TRP A 193 11.69 0.93 -18.14
N PHE A 194 11.94 -0.35 -17.85
CA PHE A 194 11.80 -0.89 -16.50
C PHE A 194 13.16 -1.25 -15.91
N SER A 195 13.33 -1.01 -14.61
CA SER A 195 14.48 -1.53 -13.86
C SER A 195 14.08 -2.79 -13.10
N LYS A 196 15.01 -3.76 -13.07
CA LYS A 196 14.86 -4.95 -12.24
C LYS A 196 14.95 -4.58 -10.77
N HIS A 197 14.16 -5.25 -9.96
CA HIS A 197 14.24 -5.13 -8.51
C HIS A 197 15.63 -5.53 -7.98
N SER A 198 16.33 -4.59 -7.35
CA SER A 198 17.51 -4.86 -6.53
C SER A 198 17.10 -5.16 -5.09
N LYS A 199 17.91 -5.95 -4.38
CA LYS A 199 17.61 -6.32 -2.99
C LYS A 199 17.69 -5.07 -2.09
N PRO A 200 16.62 -4.71 -1.35
CA PRO A 200 16.67 -3.58 -0.43
C PRO A 200 17.72 -3.77 0.66
N TYR A 201 18.38 -2.67 1.06
CA TYR A 201 19.31 -2.63 2.17
C TYR A 201 18.76 -1.76 3.31
N LYS A 202 19.16 -2.06 4.54
CA LYS A 202 18.77 -1.29 5.72
C LYS A 202 19.86 -0.29 6.06
N VAL A 203 19.46 0.92 6.43
CA VAL A 203 20.34 1.93 7.03
C VAL A 203 19.84 2.14 8.47
N PRO A 204 20.68 1.96 9.50
CA PRO A 204 20.25 2.18 10.88
C PRO A 204 19.97 3.67 11.12
N ILE A 205 19.03 3.97 12.01
CA ILE A 205 18.87 5.32 12.54
C ILE A 205 20.17 5.70 13.27
N PRO A 206 20.73 6.90 13.05
CA PRO A 206 21.96 7.33 13.72
C PRO A 206 21.84 7.26 15.24
N GLU A 207 22.91 6.80 15.92
CA GLU A 207 22.91 6.68 17.40
C GLU A 207 22.72 8.02 18.11
N SER A 208 23.16 9.12 17.48
CA SER A 208 22.97 10.49 17.98
C SER A 208 21.49 10.92 18.01
N LYS A 209 20.60 10.20 17.34
CA LYS A 209 19.15 10.44 17.42
C LYS A 209 18.60 9.67 18.62
N ALA A 210 18.55 10.35 19.76
CA ALA A 210 17.93 9.84 20.98
C ALA A 210 16.56 9.21 20.68
N VAL A 211 16.29 8.08 21.31
CA VAL A 211 14.92 7.60 21.44
C VAL A 211 14.24 8.61 22.36
N ASP A 212 13.23 9.31 21.86
CA ASP A 212 12.36 10.14 22.67
C ASP A 212 11.10 9.36 23.04
N ILE A 213 10.27 9.92 23.91
CA ILE A 213 9.02 9.29 24.33
C ILE A 213 8.11 9.01 23.12
N SER A 214 8.12 9.88 22.11
CA SER A 214 7.34 9.71 20.88
C SER A 214 7.75 8.46 20.10
N SER A 215 9.06 8.20 20.00
CA SER A 215 9.60 6.98 19.39
C SER A 215 9.22 5.72 20.15
N VAL A 216 9.16 5.78 21.50
CA VAL A 216 8.74 4.65 22.33
C VAL A 216 7.25 4.37 22.16
N ARG A 217 6.40 5.40 22.26
CA ARG A 217 4.95 5.28 22.05
C ARG A 217 4.65 4.62 20.71
N TYR A 218 5.30 5.13 19.65
CA TYR A 218 5.17 4.56 18.32
C TYR A 218 5.60 3.09 18.26
N ALA A 219 6.68 2.71 18.95
CA ALA A 219 7.15 1.33 19.00
C ALA A 219 6.18 0.40 19.74
N VAL A 220 5.56 0.88 20.82
CA VAL A 220 4.57 0.15 21.61
C VAL A 220 3.31 -0.11 20.81
N GLU A 221 2.69 0.94 20.27
CA GLU A 221 1.43 0.87 19.49
C GLU A 221 1.57 -0.12 18.31
N ARG A 222 2.75 -0.16 17.70
CA ARG A 222 3.04 -1.07 16.58
C ARG A 222 3.30 -2.51 17.02
N CYS A 223 3.82 -2.73 18.22
CA CYS A 223 4.14 -4.07 18.70
C CYS A 223 2.88 -4.86 19.04
N ASP A 224 1.93 -4.22 19.72
CA ASP A 224 0.64 -4.82 20.07
C ASP A 224 -0.41 -3.71 20.26
N PRO A 225 -1.24 -3.43 19.25
CA PRO A 225 -2.22 -2.34 19.33
C PRO A 225 -3.36 -2.61 20.31
N GLU A 226 -3.50 -3.85 20.82
CA GLU A 226 -4.54 -4.21 21.79
C GLU A 226 -4.18 -3.81 23.23
N ILE A 227 -2.91 -3.48 23.52
CA ILE A 227 -2.46 -3.08 24.85
C ILE A 227 -2.03 -1.63 24.85
N GLU A 228 -2.69 -0.81 25.64
CA GLU A 228 -2.36 0.61 25.80
C GLU A 228 -1.19 0.76 26.80
N TRP A 229 -0.25 1.67 26.51
CA TRP A 229 0.76 2.08 27.48
C TRP A 229 0.57 3.55 27.83
N THR A 230 0.73 3.87 29.10
CA THR A 230 0.84 5.24 29.59
C THR A 230 2.16 5.89 29.15
N ASP A 231 2.19 7.22 29.10
CA ASP A 231 3.40 7.97 28.79
C ASP A 231 4.49 7.69 29.84
N GLU A 232 4.12 7.63 31.11
CA GLU A 232 5.03 7.32 32.22
C GLU A 232 5.62 5.90 32.11
N ALA A 233 4.85 4.92 31.62
CA ALA A 233 5.38 3.58 31.34
C ALA A 233 6.37 3.60 30.16
N CYS A 234 6.08 4.39 29.12
CA CYS A 234 6.97 4.55 27.97
C CYS A 234 8.31 5.19 28.39
N GLU A 235 8.30 6.18 29.28
CA GLU A 235 9.52 6.81 29.81
C GLU A 235 10.50 5.82 30.44
N LYS A 236 9.98 4.78 31.12
CA LYS A 236 10.80 3.75 31.77
C LYS A 236 11.69 2.98 30.80
N ILE A 237 11.36 2.96 29.50
CA ILE A 237 12.12 2.22 28.47
C ILE A 237 12.80 3.11 27.44
N VAL A 238 12.76 4.44 27.59
CA VAL A 238 13.44 5.39 26.68
C VAL A 238 14.94 5.08 26.54
N LYS A 239 15.60 4.67 27.63
CA LYS A 239 17.03 4.32 27.64
C LYS A 239 17.34 2.93 27.07
N VAL A 240 16.33 2.12 26.75
CA VAL A 240 16.54 0.79 26.16
C VAL A 240 17.11 0.95 24.75
N PRO A 241 18.24 0.32 24.42
CA PRO A 241 18.78 0.37 23.06
C PRO A 241 17.75 -0.14 22.04
N ARG A 242 17.63 0.56 20.90
CA ARG A 242 16.59 0.29 19.87
C ARG A 242 16.52 -1.18 19.44
N VAL A 243 17.66 -1.89 19.43
CA VAL A 243 17.76 -3.32 19.06
C VAL A 243 17.05 -4.26 20.04
N PHE A 244 16.86 -3.86 21.30
CA PHE A 244 16.18 -4.63 22.33
C PHE A 244 14.72 -4.19 22.56
N MET A 245 14.31 -3.06 21.97
CA MET A 245 13.01 -2.43 22.22
C MET A 245 11.83 -3.39 22.00
N THR A 246 11.76 -4.05 20.85
CA THR A 246 10.68 -5.01 20.54
C THR A 246 10.64 -6.20 21.52
N THR A 247 11.80 -6.70 21.96
CA THR A 247 11.87 -7.80 22.92
C THR A 247 11.36 -7.38 24.29
N VAL A 248 11.71 -6.16 24.73
CA VAL A 248 11.23 -5.61 26.00
C VAL A 248 9.72 -5.42 25.95
N ILE A 249 9.20 -4.74 24.92
CA ILE A 249 7.76 -4.48 24.77
C ILE A 249 6.97 -5.79 24.76
N ARG A 250 7.38 -6.78 23.95
CA ARG A 250 6.68 -8.07 23.90
C ARG A 250 6.68 -8.79 25.23
N GLY A 251 7.82 -8.85 25.92
CA GLY A 251 7.90 -9.50 27.22
C GLY A 251 7.08 -8.82 28.31
N VAL A 252 6.87 -7.49 28.23
CA VAL A 252 5.95 -6.78 29.13
C VAL A 252 4.50 -7.07 28.75
N ASN A 253 4.16 -7.00 27.45
CA ASN A 253 2.81 -7.26 26.95
C ASN A 253 2.35 -8.69 27.26
N GLU A 254 3.21 -9.70 27.10
CA GLU A 254 2.91 -11.08 27.47
C GLU A 254 2.55 -11.21 28.96
N LYS A 255 3.35 -10.59 29.85
CA LYS A 255 3.06 -10.56 31.29
C LYS A 255 1.78 -9.80 31.63
N ALA A 256 1.46 -8.75 30.88
CA ALA A 256 0.22 -8.00 31.05
C ALA A 256 -0.98 -8.88 30.68
N LYS A 257 -0.91 -9.60 29.56
CA LYS A 257 -1.96 -10.56 29.14
C LYS A 257 -2.15 -11.69 30.14
N GLU A 258 -1.07 -12.26 30.69
CA GLU A 258 -1.15 -13.29 31.74
C GLU A 258 -1.90 -12.82 32.99
N LYS A 259 -1.86 -11.50 33.27
CA LYS A 259 -2.53 -10.88 34.42
C LYS A 259 -3.88 -10.23 34.08
N GLY A 260 -4.31 -10.29 32.82
CA GLY A 260 -5.52 -9.60 32.37
C GLY A 260 -5.42 -8.07 32.44
N ILE A 261 -4.22 -7.50 32.29
CA ILE A 261 -3.99 -6.06 32.29
C ILE A 261 -4.01 -5.53 30.86
N GLU A 262 -4.93 -4.62 30.57
CA GLU A 262 -5.09 -4.01 29.23
C GLU A 262 -4.36 -2.67 29.10
N LYS A 263 -3.99 -2.03 30.22
CA LYS A 263 -3.27 -0.76 30.26
C LYS A 263 -2.01 -0.83 31.14
N ILE A 264 -0.86 -0.64 30.52
CA ILE A 264 0.46 -0.71 31.18
C ILE A 264 0.82 0.65 31.79
N THR A 265 1.03 0.64 33.11
CA THR A 265 1.41 1.80 33.93
C THR A 265 2.89 1.74 34.34
N ALA A 266 3.44 2.86 34.80
CA ALA A 266 4.78 2.91 35.37
C ALA A 266 4.97 1.91 36.53
N ASP A 267 3.97 1.74 37.38
CA ASP A 267 4.00 0.81 38.51
C ASP A 267 4.08 -0.65 38.05
N PHE A 268 3.33 -1.01 37.00
CA PHE A 268 3.43 -2.33 36.40
C PHE A 268 4.82 -2.60 35.82
N MET A 269 5.43 -1.59 35.20
CA MET A 269 6.80 -1.69 34.67
C MET A 269 7.83 -1.94 35.77
N ASP A 270 7.67 -1.27 36.93
CA ASP A 270 8.54 -1.49 38.09
C ASP A 270 8.36 -2.90 38.66
N GLU A 271 7.11 -3.42 38.76
CA GLU A 271 6.85 -4.80 39.19
C GLU A 271 7.52 -5.84 38.28
N VAL A 272 7.42 -5.64 36.96
CA VAL A 272 8.03 -6.54 35.96
C VAL A 272 9.56 -6.53 36.05
N ARG A 273 10.16 -5.37 36.34
CA ARG A 273 11.61 -5.21 36.52
C ARG A 273 12.09 -5.88 37.80
N ASP A 274 11.38 -5.68 38.90
CA ASP A 274 11.75 -6.22 40.21
C ASP A 274 11.68 -7.75 40.22
N LYS A 275 10.67 -8.36 39.58
CA LYS A 275 10.64 -9.82 39.39
C LYS A 275 11.86 -10.35 38.64
N ARG A 276 12.26 -9.68 37.54
CA ARG A 276 13.46 -10.07 36.77
C ARG A 276 14.76 -9.91 37.55
N SER A 277 14.82 -9.00 38.51
CA SER A 277 15.99 -8.83 39.38
C SER A 277 16.10 -9.90 40.47
N ARG A 278 14.98 -10.51 40.87
CA ARG A 278 14.91 -11.58 41.87
C ARG A 278 15.13 -12.98 41.29
N GLU A 279 14.94 -13.13 39.99
CA GLU A 279 15.14 -14.39 39.23
C GLU A 279 16.55 -14.53 38.62
N LYS A 280 17.42 -13.51 38.80
CA LYS A 280 18.84 -13.54 38.46
C LYS A 280 19.68 -13.80 39.69
#